data_AF-A0A969QM69-F1
#
_entry.id   AF-A0A969QM69-F1
#
_cell.length_a   1.000
_cell.length_b   1.000
_cell.length_c   1.000
_cell.angle_alpha   90.00
_cell.angle_beta   90.00
_cell.angle_gamma   90.00
#
_symmetry.space_group_name_H-M   'P 1'
#
loop_
_entity.id
_entity.type
_entity.pdbx_description
1 polymer ?
#
loop_
_entity_poly.entity_id
_entity_poly.type
_entity_poly.pdbx_seq_one_letter_code
_entity_poly.pdbx_strand_id
1 'polypeptide(L)'
;MVTGGGGLCGSGKNGIKSLCKGPINPNHLNLEVFNPPYLFAADGSLAPRPTIELSAATAQHGASIAVTSSEQLMMVSLIRMGSATHSTNTDQRRLELCGPFTTPCDASPVIVTIPDDPGIALAGNWMVFGVNAQGVPSVASPLLVGIV
;
A
#
# COMPACT_ATOMS: atom_id res chain seq x y z
N MET A 1 1.76 -8.21 -2.78
CA MET A 1 3.09 -7.61 -3.03
C MET A 1 3.55 -8.05 -4.41
N VAL A 2 4.20 -7.19 -5.19
CA VAL A 2 4.78 -7.57 -6.50
C VAL A 2 6.29 -7.69 -6.33
N THR A 3 6.86 -8.75 -6.89
CA THR A 3 8.32 -8.92 -7.06
C THR A 3 8.60 -9.20 -8.53
N GLY A 4 9.71 -8.71 -9.07
CA GLY A 4 10.03 -8.90 -10.47
C GLY A 4 11.29 -8.17 -10.89
N GLY A 5 11.73 -8.48 -12.12
CA GLY A 5 12.99 -7.95 -12.65
C GLY A 5 14.23 -8.66 -12.12
N GLY A 6 15.39 -8.13 -12.49
CA GLY A 6 16.70 -8.72 -12.24
C GLY A 6 17.49 -8.89 -13.54
N GLY A 7 18.80 -8.63 -13.50
CA GLY A 7 19.68 -8.68 -14.67
C GLY A 7 20.13 -7.29 -15.14
N LEU A 8 19.91 -7.00 -16.42
CA LEU A 8 20.53 -5.96 -17.25
C LEU A 8 21.90 -6.36 -17.80
N CYS A 9 22.13 -5.96 -19.06
CA CYS A 9 23.35 -6.27 -19.79
C CYS A 9 24.15 -4.99 -20.04
N GLY A 10 25.34 -4.88 -19.45
CA GLY A 10 26.29 -3.87 -19.89
C GLY A 10 26.68 -4.10 -21.37
N SER A 11 26.68 -3.05 -22.19
CA SER A 11 26.98 -3.14 -23.64
C SER A 11 28.45 -3.45 -23.97
N GLY A 12 29.28 -3.78 -22.97
CA GLY A 12 30.67 -4.16 -23.17
C GLY A 12 31.53 -3.09 -23.84
N LYS A 13 31.50 -1.86 -23.33
CA LYS A 13 32.42 -0.79 -23.72
C LYS A 13 33.69 -0.86 -22.85
N ASN A 14 34.82 -0.35 -23.35
CA ASN A 14 36.12 -0.32 -22.66
C ASN A 14 36.70 -1.70 -22.30
N GLY A 15 36.57 -2.71 -23.18
CA GLY A 15 37.19 -4.03 -22.97
C GLY A 15 36.43 -4.98 -22.04
N ILE A 16 35.28 -4.56 -21.50
CA ILE A 16 34.40 -5.43 -20.70
C ILE A 16 33.58 -6.32 -21.63
N LYS A 17 33.62 -7.65 -21.46
CA LYS A 17 32.79 -8.57 -22.26
C LYS A 17 31.31 -8.38 -21.92
N SER A 18 30.44 -8.44 -22.93
CA SER A 18 28.99 -8.41 -22.71
C SER A 18 28.58 -9.61 -21.84
N LEU A 19 27.98 -9.33 -20.68
CA LEU A 19 27.56 -10.33 -19.69
C LEU A 19 26.40 -11.22 -20.17
N CYS A 20 25.81 -10.91 -21.33
CA CYS A 20 24.66 -11.61 -21.90
C CYS A 20 24.99 -12.43 -23.14
N LYS A 21 26.29 -12.60 -23.44
CA LYS A 21 26.79 -13.47 -24.53
C LYS A 21 27.33 -14.81 -24.01
N GLY A 22 27.06 -15.15 -22.75
CA GLY A 22 27.43 -16.43 -22.12
C GLY A 22 26.25 -17.42 -22.05
N PRO A 23 26.48 -18.66 -21.56
CA PRO A 23 25.44 -19.70 -21.45
C PRO A 23 24.38 -19.40 -20.39
N ILE A 24 24.59 -18.39 -19.54
CA ILE A 24 23.67 -17.97 -18.48
C ILE A 24 23.12 -16.60 -18.86
N ASN A 25 21.80 -16.48 -19.00
CA ASN A 25 21.10 -15.22 -19.16
C ASN A 25 20.61 -14.75 -17.77
N PRO A 26 21.16 -13.67 -17.20
CA PRO A 26 20.76 -13.19 -15.87
C PRO A 26 19.47 -12.36 -15.88
N ASN A 27 18.84 -12.16 -17.04
CA ASN A 27 17.64 -11.32 -17.16
C ASN A 27 16.38 -12.08 -16.75
N HIS A 28 15.62 -11.46 -15.86
CA HIS A 28 14.31 -11.91 -15.41
C HIS A 28 13.25 -10.93 -15.92
N LEU A 29 12.68 -11.21 -17.10
CA LEU A 29 11.66 -10.39 -17.75
C LEU A 29 10.24 -10.75 -17.27
N ASN A 30 10.10 -11.06 -15.99
CA ASN A 30 8.88 -11.55 -15.38
C ASN A 30 8.62 -10.85 -14.04
N LEU A 31 7.42 -11.07 -13.53
CA LEU A 31 6.98 -10.65 -12.20
C LEU A 31 6.13 -11.75 -11.57
N GLU A 32 6.06 -11.73 -10.25
CA GLU A 32 5.23 -12.59 -9.44
C GLU A 32 4.47 -11.77 -8.41
N VAL A 33 3.30 -12.25 -8.02
CA VAL A 33 2.46 -11.63 -6.99
C VAL A 33 2.42 -12.53 -5.78
N PHE A 34 2.89 -12.01 -4.65
CA PHE A 34 2.74 -12.65 -3.35
C PHE A 34 1.43 -12.23 -2.70
N ASN A 35 0.60 -13.21 -2.37
CA ASN A 35 -0.61 -13.08 -1.57
C ASN A 35 -0.30 -13.43 -0.10
N PRO A 36 -0.31 -12.45 0.82
CA PRO A 36 0.08 -12.71 2.20
C PRO A 36 -0.96 -13.53 2.99
N PRO A 37 -0.56 -14.17 4.11
CA PRO A 37 -1.45 -15.03 4.90
C PRO A 37 -2.75 -14.37 5.36
N TYR A 38 -2.75 -13.06 5.60
CA TYR A 38 -3.94 -12.31 6.00
C TYR A 38 -5.06 -12.26 4.94
N LEU A 39 -4.83 -12.76 3.72
CA LEU A 39 -5.85 -12.88 2.68
C LEU A 39 -6.56 -14.24 2.67
N PHE A 40 -6.15 -15.17 3.55
CA PHE A 40 -6.64 -16.54 3.55
C PHE A 40 -7.33 -16.90 4.86
N ALA A 41 -8.39 -17.70 4.76
CA ALA A 41 -9.01 -18.37 5.88
C ALA A 41 -8.18 -19.58 6.34
N ALA A 42 -8.55 -20.17 7.47
CA ALA A 42 -7.81 -21.30 8.06
C ALA A 42 -7.77 -22.55 7.16
N ASP A 43 -8.72 -22.69 6.25
CA ASP A 43 -8.80 -23.79 5.27
C ASP A 43 -8.00 -23.53 3.98
N GLY A 44 -7.32 -22.37 3.88
CA GLY A 44 -6.54 -21.97 2.71
C GLY A 44 -7.37 -21.33 1.58
N SER A 45 -8.69 -21.19 1.75
CA SER A 45 -9.52 -20.38 0.84
C SER A 45 -9.29 -18.88 1.05
N LEU A 46 -9.73 -18.04 0.12
CA LEU A 46 -9.66 -16.59 0.30
C LEU A 46 -10.64 -16.14 1.40
N ALA A 47 -10.13 -15.39 2.37
CA ALA A 47 -10.97 -14.81 3.41
C ALA A 47 -11.87 -13.70 2.83
N PRO A 48 -13.14 -13.57 3.28
CA PRO A 48 -13.97 -12.42 2.97
C PRO A 48 -13.30 -11.12 3.41
N ARG A 49 -13.36 -10.10 2.56
CA ARG A 49 -12.72 -8.79 2.80
C ARG A 49 -13.78 -7.74 3.08
N PRO A 50 -13.53 -6.79 4.00
CA PRO A 50 -14.41 -5.63 4.16
C PRO A 50 -14.41 -4.81 2.86
N THR A 51 -15.56 -4.26 2.47
CA THR A 51 -15.62 -3.17 1.51
C THR A 51 -15.62 -1.84 2.26
N ILE A 52 -15.00 -0.82 1.65
CA ILE A 52 -14.96 0.54 2.21
C ILE A 52 -15.28 1.57 1.13
N GLU A 53 -15.90 2.67 1.55
CA GLU A 53 -16.16 3.85 0.73
C GLU A 53 -15.74 5.11 1.50
N LEU A 54 -15.01 6.00 0.84
CA LEU A 54 -14.55 7.26 1.43
C LEU A 54 -15.54 8.37 1.05
N SER A 55 -15.85 9.26 2.00
CA SER A 55 -16.71 10.42 1.74
C SER A 55 -16.09 11.43 0.76
N ALA A 56 -14.78 11.36 0.52
CA ALA A 56 -14.05 12.21 -0.41
C ALA A 56 -12.85 11.47 -1.01
N ALA A 57 -12.51 11.78 -2.26
CA ALA A 57 -11.31 11.28 -2.96
C ALA A 57 -10.09 12.17 -2.77
N THR A 58 -10.26 13.37 -2.20
CA THR A 58 -9.20 14.31 -1.85
C THR A 58 -9.38 14.81 -0.42
N ALA A 59 -8.29 15.12 0.26
CA ALA A 59 -8.30 15.68 1.61
C ALA A 59 -7.12 16.62 1.85
N GLN A 60 -7.38 17.72 2.55
CA GLN A 60 -6.31 18.56 3.10
C GLN A 60 -5.72 17.93 4.36
N HIS A 61 -4.52 18.38 4.73
CA HIS A 61 -3.96 18.11 6.05
C HIS A 61 -4.91 18.61 7.14
N GLY A 62 -5.09 17.83 8.20
CA GLY A 62 -6.03 18.12 9.28
C GLY A 62 -7.52 17.92 8.94
N ALA A 63 -7.86 17.63 7.67
CA ALA A 63 -9.23 17.36 7.29
C ALA A 63 -9.69 16.00 7.83
N SER A 64 -10.97 15.89 8.17
CA SER A 64 -11.60 14.62 8.53
C SER A 64 -12.40 14.08 7.34
N ILE A 65 -12.32 12.76 7.14
CA ILE A 65 -13.11 12.03 6.14
C ILE A 65 -13.87 10.90 6.83
N ALA A 66 -15.06 10.58 6.32
CA ALA A 66 -15.82 9.43 6.76
C ALA A 66 -15.45 8.20 5.91
N VAL A 67 -15.28 7.07 6.58
CA VAL A 67 -15.06 5.75 5.98
C VAL A 67 -16.26 4.88 6.32
N THR A 68 -17.12 4.66 5.33
CA THR A 68 -18.23 3.71 5.42
C THR A 68 -17.71 2.32 5.10
N SER A 69 -18.14 1.30 5.86
CA SER A 69 -17.72 -0.08 5.62
C SER A 69 -18.88 -1.07 5.70
N SER A 70 -18.74 -2.22 5.02
CA SER A 70 -19.68 -3.33 5.07
C SER A 70 -19.74 -4.04 6.43
N GLU A 71 -18.73 -3.87 7.27
CA GLU A 71 -18.60 -4.51 8.58
C GLU A 71 -17.83 -3.62 9.56
N GLN A 72 -17.76 -4.03 10.84
CA GLN A 72 -16.98 -3.32 11.85
C GLN A 72 -15.48 -3.36 11.51
N LEU A 73 -14.85 -2.19 11.48
CA LEU A 73 -13.40 -2.07 11.30
C LEU A 73 -12.70 -2.03 12.66
N MET A 74 -11.55 -2.69 12.74
CA MET A 74 -10.63 -2.59 13.88
C MET A 74 -9.49 -1.61 13.64
N MET A 75 -9.25 -1.25 12.38
CA MET A 75 -8.19 -0.33 12.00
C MET A 75 -8.48 0.31 10.64
N VAL A 76 -8.15 1.59 10.50
CA VAL A 76 -8.04 2.29 9.22
C VAL A 76 -6.62 2.80 9.07
N SER A 77 -5.97 2.50 7.94
CA SER A 77 -4.60 2.94 7.68
C SER A 77 -4.42 3.50 6.28
N LEU A 78 -3.51 4.45 6.16
CA LEU A 78 -3.01 4.97 4.90
C LEU A 78 -1.66 4.33 4.57
N ILE A 79 -1.47 3.95 3.32
CA ILE A 79 -0.17 3.56 2.77
C ILE A 79 0.11 4.41 1.53
N ARG A 80 1.18 5.20 1.54
CA ARG A 80 1.53 6.06 0.40
C ARG A 80 1.91 5.20 -0.79
N MET A 81 1.45 5.55 -1.99
CA MET A 81 1.83 4.83 -3.21
C MET A 81 3.35 4.85 -3.38
N GLY A 82 3.96 3.67 -3.57
CA GLY A 82 5.40 3.50 -3.61
C GLY A 82 6.00 3.59 -5.01
N SER A 83 7.29 3.91 -5.09
CA SER A 83 8.14 3.72 -6.27
C SER A 83 9.38 2.91 -5.87
N ALA A 84 9.88 2.04 -6.73
CA ALA A 84 11.00 1.16 -6.36
C ALA A 84 12.00 1.00 -7.50
N THR A 85 13.27 1.24 -7.18
CA THR A 85 14.42 0.92 -8.05
C THR A 85 15.67 0.76 -7.19
N HIS A 86 16.61 -0.11 -7.58
CA HIS A 86 17.89 -0.31 -6.88
C HIS A 86 17.72 -0.50 -5.36
N SER A 87 16.79 -1.37 -4.95
CA SER A 87 16.43 -1.63 -3.55
C SER A 87 15.91 -0.42 -2.75
N THR A 88 15.60 0.69 -3.44
CA THR A 88 15.25 1.96 -2.82
C THR A 88 13.78 2.27 -3.11
N ASN A 89 13.02 2.56 -2.05
CA ASN A 89 11.67 3.10 -2.11
C ASN A 89 11.53 4.16 -1.02
N THR A 90 11.62 5.43 -1.42
CA THR A 90 11.51 6.59 -0.52
C THR A 90 10.08 7.11 -0.41
N ASP A 91 9.18 6.60 -1.25
CA ASP A 91 7.80 7.07 -1.32
C ASP A 91 6.90 6.39 -0.28
N GLN A 92 7.05 5.07 -0.09
CA GLN A 92 6.17 4.29 0.76
C GLN A 92 6.32 4.66 2.24
N ARG A 93 5.20 4.81 2.92
CA ARG A 93 5.09 4.96 4.38
C ARG A 93 3.68 4.58 4.81
N ARG A 94 3.51 4.18 6.07
CA ARG A 94 2.22 3.80 6.65
C ARG A 94 1.83 4.76 7.77
N LEU A 95 0.57 5.16 7.80
CA LEU A 95 -0.05 5.91 8.90
C LEU A 95 -1.28 5.14 9.37
N GLU A 96 -1.42 4.97 10.68
CA GLU A 96 -2.66 4.47 11.29
C GLU A 96 -3.52 5.65 11.69
N LEU A 97 -4.77 5.70 11.19
CA LEU A 97 -5.68 6.82 11.47
C LEU A 97 -6.62 6.50 12.63
N CYS A 98 -7.09 5.27 12.71
CA CYS A 98 -7.74 4.70 13.88
C CYS A 98 -7.28 3.24 14.03
N GLY A 99 -7.22 2.74 15.26
CA GLY A 99 -6.79 1.37 15.53
C GLY A 99 -6.19 1.18 16.91
N PRO A 100 -5.55 0.02 17.15
CA PRO A 100 -5.02 -0.35 18.47
C PRO A 100 -3.88 0.55 18.96
N PHE A 101 -3.22 1.29 18.07
CA PHE A 101 -2.10 2.18 18.43
C PHE A 101 -2.50 3.65 18.45
N THR A 102 -3.77 3.98 18.15
CA THR A 102 -4.29 5.35 18.14
C THR A 102 -5.66 5.39 18.83
N THR A 103 -6.62 6.17 18.31
CA THR A 103 -8.01 6.15 18.74
C THR A 103 -8.73 4.95 18.14
N PRO A 104 -9.59 4.25 18.91
CA PRO A 104 -10.42 3.17 18.37
C PRO A 104 -11.33 3.59 17.20
N CYS A 105 -11.67 2.63 16.33
CA CYS A 105 -12.55 2.84 15.18
C CYS A 105 -14.05 2.67 15.55
N ASP A 106 -14.52 3.32 16.62
CA ASP A 106 -15.81 3.03 17.25
C ASP A 106 -17.03 3.70 16.58
N ALA A 107 -16.79 4.66 15.68
CA ALA A 107 -17.85 5.38 14.99
C ALA A 107 -18.38 4.62 13.76
N SER A 108 -19.65 4.86 13.42
CA SER A 108 -20.29 4.34 12.20
C SER A 108 -21.03 5.48 11.47
N PRO A 109 -20.49 6.02 10.37
CA PRO A 109 -19.23 5.65 9.72
C PRO A 109 -18.01 6.00 10.57
N VAL A 110 -16.89 5.33 10.31
CA VAL A 110 -15.62 5.62 11.00
C VAL A 110 -15.13 6.99 10.54
N ILE A 111 -14.91 7.91 11.47
CA ILE A 111 -14.36 9.25 11.16
C ILE A 111 -12.86 9.23 11.42
N VAL A 112 -12.08 9.54 10.39
CA VAL A 112 -10.61 9.58 10.47
C VAL A 112 -10.10 10.96 10.07
N THR A 113 -9.10 11.45 10.79
CA THR A 113 -8.46 12.74 10.52
C THR A 113 -7.11 12.51 9.86
N ILE A 114 -6.88 13.17 8.72
CA ILE A 114 -5.57 13.20 8.09
C ILE A 114 -4.64 14.02 8.99
N PRO A 115 -3.43 13.53 9.36
CA PRO A 115 -2.48 14.33 10.13
C PRO A 115 -2.26 15.70 9.51
N ASP A 116 -2.19 16.72 10.38
CA ASP A 116 -1.99 18.11 10.00
C ASP A 116 -0.55 18.40 9.57
N ASP A 117 0.43 17.66 10.09
CA ASP A 117 1.84 17.79 9.72
C ASP A 117 2.13 17.13 8.35
N PRO A 118 2.50 17.92 7.32
CA PRO A 118 2.87 17.38 6.02
C PRO A 118 4.18 16.56 6.03
N GLY A 119 5.02 16.68 7.06
CA GLY A 119 6.17 15.81 7.28
C GLY A 119 5.77 14.37 7.62
N ILE A 120 4.61 14.20 8.27
CA ILE A 120 4.00 12.90 8.58
C ILE A 120 3.19 12.41 7.38
N ALA A 121 2.13 13.16 7.03
CA ALA A 121 1.24 12.87 5.93
C ALA A 121 1.67 13.60 4.65
N LEU A 122 2.76 13.17 4.02
CA LEU A 122 3.22 13.78 2.76
C LEU A 122 2.10 13.93 1.72
N ALA A 123 2.12 15.06 1.01
CA ALA A 123 1.23 15.27 -0.12
C ALA A 123 1.41 14.20 -1.22
N GLY A 124 0.33 13.89 -1.91
CA GLY A 124 0.30 12.91 -3.01
C GLY A 124 -0.73 11.80 -2.81
N ASN A 125 -0.56 10.71 -3.56
CA ASN A 125 -1.54 9.62 -3.61
C ASN A 125 -1.29 8.58 -2.53
N TRP A 126 -2.36 8.24 -1.82
CA TRP A 126 -2.40 7.24 -0.76
C TRP A 126 -3.43 6.16 -1.05
N MET A 127 -3.17 4.97 -0.54
CA MET A 127 -4.12 3.87 -0.45
C MET A 127 -4.70 3.84 0.95
N VAL A 128 -6.03 3.89 1.07
CA VAL A 128 -6.76 3.69 2.32
C VAL A 128 -7.19 2.23 2.44
N PHE A 129 -6.90 1.62 3.59
CA PHE A 129 -7.33 0.26 3.92
C PHE A 129 -8.12 0.25 5.22
N GLY A 130 -9.28 -0.41 5.22
CA GLY A 130 -9.98 -0.84 6.43
C GLY A 130 -9.62 -2.29 6.74
N VAL A 131 -9.39 -2.62 8.01
CA VAL A 131 -9.05 -3.98 8.45
C VAL A 131 -10.07 -4.46 9.46
N ASN A 132 -10.63 -5.65 9.23
CA ASN A 132 -11.63 -6.25 10.12
C ASN A 132 -10.99 -6.95 11.33
N ALA A 133 -11.81 -7.55 12.19
CA ALA A 133 -11.36 -8.20 13.43
C ALA A 133 -10.47 -9.43 13.21
N GLN A 134 -10.51 -10.03 12.03
CA GLN A 134 -9.68 -11.16 11.64
C GLN A 134 -8.35 -10.72 11.01
N GLY A 135 -8.10 -9.41 10.91
CA GLY A 135 -6.88 -8.88 10.29
C GLY A 135 -6.93 -8.86 8.75
N VAL A 136 -8.09 -9.09 8.15
CA VAL A 136 -8.25 -9.11 6.69
C VAL A 136 -8.46 -7.68 6.18
N PRO A 137 -7.63 -7.17 5.25
CA PRO A 137 -7.76 -5.82 4.73
C PRO A 137 -8.76 -5.74 3.57
N SER A 138 -9.42 -4.59 3.45
CA SER A 138 -10.19 -4.21 2.26
C SER A 138 -9.33 -4.13 1.01
N VAL A 139 -9.94 -4.03 -0.17
CA VAL A 139 -9.24 -3.44 -1.33
C VAL A 139 -8.95 -1.97 -1.01
N ALA A 140 -7.85 -1.44 -1.57
CA ALA A 140 -7.47 -0.05 -1.35
C ALA A 140 -8.50 0.90 -1.97
N SER A 141 -8.88 1.93 -1.23
CA SER A 141 -9.54 3.13 -1.78
C SER A 141 -8.51 4.24 -1.98
N PRO A 142 -8.40 4.85 -3.17
CA PRO A 142 -7.43 5.90 -3.43
C PRO A 142 -7.84 7.22 -2.76
N LEU A 143 -6.86 7.95 -2.22
CA LEU A 143 -7.02 9.28 -1.62
C LEU A 143 -5.85 10.19 -2.02
N LEU A 144 -6.13 11.39 -2.52
CA LEU A 144 -5.14 12.44 -2.74
C LEU A 144 -5.06 13.34 -1.50
N VAL A 145 -3.89 13.42 -0.87
CA VAL A 145 -3.65 14.25 0.32
C VAL A 145 -2.87 15.52 -0.03
N GLY A 146 -3.25 16.65 0.58
CA GLY A 146 -2.42 17.86 0.65
C GLY A 146 -2.45 18.76 -0.58
N ILE A 147 -3.41 18.55 -1.49
CA ILE A 147 -3.60 19.37 -2.69
C ILE A 147 -5.11 19.63 -2.86
N VAL A 148 -5.55 20.88 -2.75
CA VAL A 148 -6.77 21.42 -3.41
C VAL A 148 -6.42 22.76 -4.02
#